data_AF-E3PWX5-F1
#
_entry.id   AF-E3PWX5-F1
#
_cell.length_a   1.000
_cell.length_b   1.000
_cell.length_c   1.000
_cell.angle_alpha   90.00
_cell.angle_beta   90.00
_cell.angle_gamma   90.00
#
_symmetry.space_group_name_H-M   'P 1'
#
loop_
_entity.id
_entity.type
_entity.pdbx_description
1 polymer ?
#
loop_
_entity_poly.entity_id
_entity_poly.type
_entity_poly.pdbx_seq_one_letter_code
_entity_poly.pdbx_strand_id
1 'polypeptide(L)' 'MCKVLKVSRSSYYKFLNKKPSNRELENVKIEKEIINIYKASKNRYGAVKIHESLKTLGINISIKRTQ' A
#
# COMPACT_ATOMS: atom_id res chain seq x y z
N MET A 1 -12.16 25.19 -6.01
CA MET A 1 -11.61 23.85 -6.34
C MET A 1 -12.50 23.06 -7.31
N CYS A 2 -13.74 22.68 -6.96
CA CYS A 2 -14.61 21.86 -7.82
C CYS A 2 -14.92 22.46 -9.22
N LYS A 3 -15.20 23.77 -9.30
CA LYS A 3 -15.45 24.47 -10.59
C LYS A 3 -14.20 24.54 -11.49
N VAL A 4 -13.01 24.68 -10.88
CA VAL A 4 -11.74 24.76 -11.61
C VAL A 4 -11.34 23.39 -12.15
N LEU A 5 -11.51 22.34 -11.34
CA LEU A 5 -11.18 20.95 -11.69
C LEU A 5 -12.32 20.20 -12.41
N LYS A 6 -13.42 20.88 -12.75
CA LYS A 6 -14.64 20.32 -13.39
C LYS A 6 -15.14 19.00 -12.75
N VAL A 7 -15.06 18.88 -11.43
CA VAL A 7 -15.56 17.72 -10.67
C VAL A 7 -16.82 18.09 -9.88
N SER A 8 -17.73 17.11 -9.71
CA SER A 8 -18.94 17.30 -8.91
C SER A 8 -18.60 17.55 -7.43
N ARG A 9 -19.38 18.41 -6.78
CA ARG A 9 -19.17 18.75 -5.35
C ARG A 9 -19.30 17.50 -4.47
N SER A 10 -20.24 16.61 -4.78
CA SER A 10 -20.45 15.36 -4.05
C SER A 10 -19.23 14.44 -4.11
N SER A 11 -18.60 14.28 -5.28
CA SER A 11 -17.38 13.47 -5.42
C SER A 11 -16.19 14.08 -4.67
N TYR A 12 -16.05 15.41 -4.69
CA TYR A 12 -14.99 16.11 -3.95
C TYR A 12 -15.07 15.85 -2.45
N TYR A 13 -16.25 16.05 -1.84
CA TYR A 13 -16.41 15.82 -0.40
C TYR A 13 -16.43 14.34 -0.04
N LYS A 14 -16.85 13.45 -0.95
CA LYS A 14 -16.74 11.99 -0.76
C LYS A 14 -15.28 11.54 -0.67
N PHE A 15 -14.40 12.10 -1.49
CA PHE A 15 -12.97 11.83 -1.40
C PHE A 15 -12.35 12.43 -0.13
N LEU A 16 -12.70 13.69 0.18
CA LEU A 16 -12.13 14.41 1.33
C LEU A 16 -12.48 13.76 2.68
N ASN A 17 -13.70 13.23 2.81
CA ASN A 17 -14.16 12.54 4.02
C ASN A 17 -14.02 11.01 3.94
N LYS A 18 -13.29 10.49 2.95
CA LYS A 18 -13.13 9.04 2.77
C LYS A 18 -12.39 8.46 3.98
N LYS A 19 -13.05 7.55 4.69
CA LYS A 19 -12.40 6.73 5.71
C LYS A 19 -11.67 5.57 5.04
N PRO A 20 -10.46 5.21 5.51
CA PRO A 20 -9.73 4.08 4.98
C PRO A 20 -10.52 2.79 5.22
N SER A 21 -10.61 1.95 4.19
CA SER A 21 -11.20 0.62 4.31
C SER A 21 -10.27 -0.31 5.09
N ASN A 22 -10.80 -1.39 5.65
CA ASN A 22 -9.99 -2.42 6.32
C ASN A 22 -8.86 -2.95 5.41
N ARG A 23 -9.11 -3.07 4.11
CA ARG A 23 -8.09 -3.51 3.13
C ARG A 23 -7.02 -2.45 2.89
N GLU A 24 -7.39 -1.17 2.93
CA GLU A 24 -6.42 -0.08 2.79
C GLU A 24 -5.51 -0.01 4.02
N LEU A 25 -6.06 -0.27 5.22
CA LEU A 25 -5.27 -0.37 6.44
C LEU A 25 -4.30 -1.56 6.42
N GLU A 26 -4.75 -2.72 5.94
CA GLU A 26 -3.85 -3.88 5.71
C GLU A 26 -2.75 -3.54 4.72
N ASN A 27 -3.07 -2.92 3.59
CA ASN A 27 -2.08 -2.53 2.59
C ASN A 27 -1.04 -1.59 3.18
N VAL A 28 -1.44 -0.59 3.97
CA VAL A 28 -0.50 0.33 4.63
C VAL A 28 0.44 -0.41 5.61
N LYS A 29 -0.05 -1.43 6.31
CA LYS A 29 0.80 -2.26 7.18
C LYS A 29 1.81 -3.07 6.35
N ILE A 30 1.34 -3.71 5.28
CA ILE A 30 2.17 -4.51 4.37
C ILE A 30 3.24 -3.65 3.71
N GLU A 31 2.90 -2.46 3.21
CA GLU A 31 3.84 -1.51 2.62
C GLU A 31 4.94 -1.11 3.60
N LYS A 32 4.59 -0.86 4.87
CA LYS A 32 5.57 -0.55 5.92
C LYS A 32 6.56 -1.71 6.12
N GLU A 33 6.06 -2.94 6.19
CA GLU A 33 6.92 -4.13 6.32
C GLU A 33 7.83 -4.32 5.10
N ILE A 34 7.30 -4.13 3.88
CA ILE A 34 8.09 -4.16 2.64
C ILE A 34 9.23 -3.15 2.70
N ILE A 35 8.95 -1.91 3.09
CA ILE A 35 9.96 -0.85 3.19
C ILE A 35 11.01 -1.19 4.25
N ASN A 36 10.59 -1.77 5.38
CA ASN A 36 11.50 -2.19 6.44
C ASN A 36 12.47 -3.28 5.95
N ILE A 37 11.95 -4.32 5.29
CA ILE A 37 12.76 -5.41 4.71
C ILE A 37 13.69 -4.87 3.63
N TYR A 38 13.18 -3.98 2.76
CA TYR A 38 13.98 -3.38 1.70
C TYR A 38 15.16 -2.59 2.27
N LYS A 39 14.91 -1.73 3.26
CA LYS A 39 15.96 -0.97 3.96
C LYS A 39 16.94 -1.88 4.71
N ALA A 40 16.44 -2.90 5.41
CA ALA A 40 17.27 -3.87 6.11
C ALA A 40 18.20 -4.64 5.14
N SER A 41 17.72 -4.93 3.93
CA SER A 41 18.50 -5.58 2.87
C SER A 41 19.48 -4.65 2.15
N LYS A 42 19.66 -3.40 2.60
CA LYS A 42 20.42 -2.35 1.91
C LYS A 42 19.97 -2.17 0.46
N ASN A 43 18.66 -2.18 0.22
CA ASN A 43 18.04 -2.00 -1.08
C ASN A 43 18.39 -3.07 -2.14
N ARG A 44 18.90 -4.23 -1.70
CA ARG A 44 19.33 -5.31 -2.60
C ARG A 44 18.18 -6.24 -2.99
N TYR A 45 17.18 -6.40 -2.13
CA TYR A 45 16.09 -7.34 -2.37
C TYR A 45 15.06 -6.75 -3.33
N GLY A 46 14.79 -7.47 -4.42
CA GLY A 46 13.65 -7.19 -5.30
C GLY A 46 12.37 -7.88 -4.82
N ALA A 47 11.27 -7.70 -5.56
CA ALA A 47 9.94 -8.16 -5.20
C ALA A 47 9.88 -9.64 -4.77
N VAL A 48 10.61 -10.55 -5.45
CA VAL A 48 10.63 -11.98 -5.13
C VAL A 48 11.23 -12.26 -3.74
N LYS A 49 12.40 -11.67 -3.44
CA LYS A 49 13.08 -11.86 -2.15
C LYS A 49 12.33 -11.21 -1.00
N ILE A 50 11.68 -10.07 -1.27
CA ILE A 50 10.79 -9.41 -0.30
C ILE A 50 9.57 -10.29 -0.02
N HIS A 51 8.95 -10.87 -1.05
CA HIS A 51 7.84 -11.79 -0.90
C HIS A 51 8.22 -13.04 -0.07
N GLU A 52 9.38 -13.64 -0.32
CA GLU A 52 9.90 -14.75 0.50
C GLU A 52 10.11 -14.33 1.96
N SER A 53 10.70 -13.16 2.19
CA SER A 53 10.90 -12.61 3.54
C SER A 53 9.56 -12.38 4.26
N LEU A 54 8.56 -11.82 3.57
CA LEU A 54 7.20 -11.65 4.11
C LEU A 54 6.53 -12.98 4.44
N LYS A 55 6.74 -14.00 3.59
CA LYS A 55 6.23 -15.35 3.84
C LYS A 55 6.86 -15.97 5.08
N THR A 56 8.16 -15.75 5.33
CA THR A 56 8.82 -16.20 6.57
C THR A 56 8.31 -15.48 7.82
N LEU A 57 7.85 -14.23 7.69
CA LEU A 57 7.20 -13.47 8.75
C LEU A 57 5.73 -13.88 8.99
N GLY A 58 5.23 -14.88 8.25
CA GLY A 58 3.84 -15.37 8.36
C GLY A 58 2.82 -14.55 7.57
N ILE A 59 3.25 -13.59 6.76
CA ILE A 59 2.37 -12.73 5.96
C ILE A 59 2.24 -13.33 4.56
N ASN A 60 1.17 -14.09 4.31
CA ASN A 60 0.94 -14.75 3.02
C ASN A 60 0.20 -13.82 2.05
N ILE A 61 0.92 -13.24 1.08
CA ILE A 61 0.38 -12.29 0.11
C ILE A 61 0.76 -12.74 -1.30
N SER A 62 -0.13 -12.55 -2.28
CA SER A 62 0.23 -12.77 -3.70
C SER A 62 1.40 -11.88 -4.14
N ILE A 63 2.32 -12.42 -4.95
CA ILE A 63 3.47 -11.72 -5.54
C ILE A 63 3.05 -10.44 -6.28
N LYS A 64 1.85 -10.40 -6.89
CA LYS A 64 1.32 -9.21 -7.57
C LYS A 64 1.10 -8.01 -6.63
N ARG A 65 0.97 -8.23 -5.33
CA ARG A 65 0.81 -7.15 -4.32
C ARG A 65 2.14 -6.65 -3.76
N THR A 66 3.24 -7.33 -4.08
CA THR A 66 4.60 -6.95 -3.68
C THR A 66 5.43 -6.39 -4.84
N GLN A 67 4.87 -6.38 -6.06
CA GLN A 67 5.47 -5.79 -7.27
C GLN A 67 5.24 -4.28 -7.34
#